data_AF-A0A9E2E9W8-F1
#
_entry.id   AF-A0A9E2E9W8-F1
#
_cell.length_a   1.000
_cell.length_b   1.000
_cell.length_c   1.000
_cell.angle_alpha   90.00
_cell.angle_beta   90.00
_cell.angle_gamma   90.00
#
_symmetry.space_group_name_H-M   'P 1'
#
loop_
_entity.id
_entity.type
_entity.pdbx_description
1 polymer ?
#
loop_
_entity_poly.entity_id
_entity_poly.type
_entity_poly.pdbx_seq_one_letter_code
_entity_poly.pdbx_strand_id
1 'polypeptide(L)'
;MTKTKSSLQAAVPSVDRILNLPVTAALIDAHGRKAVTEEVRQALAKLRKNIAENGEDALRDSADDVLMNQIASVLEKASQASLKAVYNLTGTVIHTNLGRSQLPQEAIDAMVAVAGGPANLEFDVAAG
;
A
#
# COMPACT_ATOMS: atom_id res chain seq x y z
N MET A 1 -12.74 -35.90 -12.46
CA MET A 1 -11.63 -35.87 -13.44
C MET A 1 -10.56 -34.96 -12.86
N THR A 2 -9.50 -35.51 -12.28
CA THR A 2 -8.43 -34.76 -11.62
C THR A 2 -7.60 -34.02 -12.66
N LYS A 3 -7.62 -32.68 -12.63
CA LYS A 3 -6.76 -31.87 -13.50
C LYS A 3 -5.29 -32.08 -13.10
N THR A 4 -4.42 -32.36 -14.06
CA THR A 4 -2.97 -32.52 -13.83
C THR A 4 -2.38 -31.17 -13.37
N LYS A 5 -1.35 -31.16 -12.50
CA LYS A 5 -0.74 -29.91 -11.96
C LYS A 5 -0.38 -28.86 -13.03
N SER A 6 0.06 -29.30 -14.21
CA SER A 6 0.34 -28.42 -15.36
C SER A 6 -0.91 -27.69 -15.88
N SER A 7 -2.06 -28.35 -15.92
CA SER A 7 -3.34 -27.74 -16.35
C SER A 7 -3.93 -26.77 -15.33
N LEU A 8 -3.57 -26.91 -14.05
CA LEU A 8 -3.96 -25.96 -12.99
C LEU A 8 -3.15 -24.66 -13.08
N GLN A 9 -1.87 -24.75 -13.43
CA GLN A 9 -1.02 -23.57 -13.65
C GLN A 9 -1.51 -22.69 -14.80
N ALA A 10 -2.07 -23.31 -15.85
CA ALA A 10 -2.65 -22.59 -16.99
C ALA A 10 -3.92 -21.79 -16.64
N ALA A 11 -4.55 -22.06 -15.48
CA ALA A 11 -5.71 -21.31 -15.02
C ALA A 11 -5.33 -19.95 -14.40
N VAL A 12 -4.04 -19.72 -14.09
CA VAL A 12 -3.59 -18.44 -13.52
C VAL A 12 -3.62 -17.35 -14.61
N PRO A 13 -4.31 -16.22 -14.39
CA PRO A 13 -4.36 -15.15 -15.37
C PRO A 13 -2.98 -14.51 -15.60
N SER A 14 -2.79 -13.94 -16.79
CA SER A 14 -1.57 -13.18 -17.10
C SER A 14 -1.60 -11.81 -16.43
N VAL A 15 -0.42 -11.24 -16.19
CA VAL A 15 -0.28 -9.87 -15.65
C VAL A 15 -1.00 -8.88 -16.57
N ASP A 16 -0.81 -8.99 -17.88
CA ASP A 16 -1.41 -8.10 -18.87
C ASP A 16 -2.95 -8.15 -18.85
N ARG A 17 -3.53 -9.35 -18.74
CA ARG A 17 -4.99 -9.51 -18.59
C ARG A 17 -5.50 -8.78 -17.36
N ILE A 18 -4.85 -8.92 -16.20
CA ILE A 18 -5.25 -8.25 -14.96
C ILE A 18 -5.10 -6.73 -15.09
N LEU A 19 -4.02 -6.25 -15.71
CA LEU A 19 -3.78 -4.82 -15.92
C LEU A 19 -4.79 -4.16 -16.85
N ASN A 20 -5.43 -4.93 -17.74
CA ASN A 20 -6.46 -4.44 -18.67
C ASN A 20 -7.89 -4.49 -18.09
N LEU A 21 -8.08 -4.95 -16.85
CA LEU A 21 -9.39 -4.92 -16.19
C LEU A 21 -9.77 -3.48 -15.79
N PRO A 22 -11.06 -3.08 -15.91
CA PRO A 22 -11.52 -1.75 -15.49
C PRO A 22 -11.23 -1.42 -14.02
N VAL A 23 -11.35 -2.41 -13.13
CA VAL A 23 -11.06 -2.26 -11.69
C VAL A 23 -9.61 -1.88 -11.45
N THR A 24 -8.69 -2.39 -12.27
CA THR A 24 -7.26 -2.10 -12.15
C THR A 24 -6.94 -0.67 -12.55
N ALA A 25 -7.68 -0.08 -13.49
CA ALA A 25 -7.51 1.33 -13.86
C ALA A 25 -7.76 2.26 -12.66
N ALA A 26 -8.83 2.02 -11.89
CA ALA A 26 -9.11 2.79 -10.68
C ALA A 26 -8.01 2.66 -9.62
N LEU A 27 -7.42 1.47 -9.45
CA LEU A 27 -6.28 1.27 -8.56
C LEU A 27 -5.01 1.99 -9.05
N ILE A 28 -4.80 2.04 -10.36
CA ILE A 28 -3.66 2.77 -10.97
C ILE A 28 -3.80 4.27 -10.72
N ASP A 29 -5.00 4.82 -10.85
CA ASP A 29 -5.25 6.23 -10.59
C ASP A 29 -5.02 6.57 -9.10
N ALA A 30 -5.39 5.67 -8.18
CA ALA A 30 -5.22 5.87 -6.73
C ALA A 30 -3.79 5.65 -6.21
N HIS A 31 -3.08 4.63 -6.71
CA HIS A 31 -1.80 4.17 -6.13
C HIS A 31 -0.60 4.29 -7.08
N GLY A 32 -0.83 4.68 -8.33
CA GLY A 32 0.19 4.77 -9.37
C GLY A 32 0.52 3.42 -10.03
N ARG A 33 0.74 3.47 -11.35
CA ARG A 33 0.94 2.27 -12.19
C ARG A 33 2.05 1.33 -11.71
N LYS A 34 3.15 1.89 -11.21
CA LYS A 34 4.31 1.11 -10.76
C LYS A 34 3.96 0.22 -9.56
N ALA A 35 3.29 0.78 -8.55
CA ALA A 35 2.91 0.05 -7.34
C ALA A 35 1.89 -1.06 -7.68
N VAL A 36 0.87 -0.73 -8.47
CA VAL A 36 -0.16 -1.70 -8.89
C VAL A 36 0.45 -2.85 -9.69
N THR A 37 1.32 -2.56 -10.66
CA THR A 37 1.94 -3.60 -11.49
C THR A 37 2.78 -4.56 -10.66
N GLU A 38 3.51 -4.04 -9.66
CA GLU A 38 4.32 -4.86 -8.78
C GLU A 38 3.45 -5.74 -7.88
N GLU A 39 2.37 -5.21 -7.31
CA GLU A 39 1.46 -6.01 -6.48
C GLU A 39 0.74 -7.09 -7.29
N VAL A 40 0.31 -6.79 -8.53
CA VAL A 40 -0.27 -7.81 -9.44
C VAL A 40 0.71 -8.96 -9.67
N ARG A 41 2.00 -8.67 -9.92
CA ARG A 41 3.02 -9.70 -10.10
C ARG A 41 3.20 -10.55 -8.85
N GLN A 42 3.24 -9.92 -7.68
CA GLN A 42 3.39 -10.62 -6.40
C GLN A 42 2.18 -11.49 -6.08
N ALA A 43 0.96 -10.99 -6.29
CA ALA A 43 -0.27 -11.74 -6.08
C ALA A 43 -0.34 -12.98 -6.99
N LEU A 44 -0.02 -12.82 -8.29
CA LEU A 44 0.03 -13.94 -9.23
C LEU A 44 1.15 -14.94 -8.90
N ALA A 45 2.31 -14.48 -8.41
CA ALA A 45 3.38 -15.36 -7.96
C ALA A 45 2.96 -16.19 -6.74
N LYS A 46 2.29 -15.55 -5.76
CA LYS A 46 1.71 -16.23 -4.59
C LYS A 46 0.67 -17.27 -5.01
N LEU A 47 -0.22 -16.92 -5.94
CA LEU A 47 -1.23 -17.83 -6.48
C LEU A 47 -0.61 -19.05 -7.18
N ARG A 48 0.42 -18.85 -8.02
CA ARG A 48 1.15 -19.95 -8.66
C ARG A 48 1.78 -20.90 -7.64
N LYS A 49 2.38 -20.34 -6.57
CA LYS A 49 2.96 -21.14 -5.48
C LYS A 49 1.86 -21.92 -4.73
N ASN A 50 0.75 -21.27 -4.40
CA ASN A 50 -0.38 -21.88 -3.73
C ASN A 50 -0.97 -23.06 -4.54
N ILE A 51 -1.16 -22.89 -5.86
CA ILE A 51 -1.63 -23.97 -6.75
C ILE A 51 -0.64 -25.13 -6.83
N ALA A 52 0.67 -24.86 -6.80
CA ALA A 52 1.69 -25.92 -6.82
C ALA A 52 1.67 -26.79 -5.55
N GLU A 53 1.40 -26.17 -4.40
CA GLU A 53 1.35 -26.80 -3.07
C GLU A 53 -0.02 -27.47 -2.79
N ASN A 54 -1.12 -26.77 -3.06
CA ASN A 54 -2.47 -27.13 -2.63
C ASN A 54 -3.41 -27.58 -3.77
N GLY A 55 -2.98 -27.54 -5.03
CA GLY A 55 -3.75 -28.11 -6.16
C GLY A 55 -5.08 -27.40 -6.44
N GLU A 56 -6.14 -28.17 -6.67
CA GLU A 56 -7.47 -27.65 -7.05
C GLU A 56 -8.08 -26.75 -5.96
N ASP A 57 -7.78 -26.98 -4.69
CA ASP A 57 -8.28 -26.16 -3.57
C ASP A 57 -7.79 -24.70 -3.61
N ALA A 58 -6.74 -24.41 -4.38
CA ALA A 58 -6.23 -23.05 -4.57
C ALA A 58 -6.86 -22.34 -5.78
N LEU A 59 -7.65 -23.02 -6.63
CA LEU A 59 -8.28 -22.40 -7.80
C LEU A 59 -9.32 -21.34 -7.42
N ARG A 60 -9.97 -21.46 -6.25
CA ARG A 60 -10.90 -20.45 -5.74
C ARG A 60 -10.26 -19.05 -5.63
N ASP A 61 -8.96 -19.00 -5.36
CA ASP A 61 -8.20 -17.75 -5.24
C ASP A 61 -7.80 -17.17 -6.61
N SER A 62 -8.04 -17.90 -7.71
CA SER A 62 -7.76 -17.47 -9.09
C SER A 62 -8.89 -16.66 -9.72
N ALA A 63 -10.05 -16.55 -9.05
CA ALA A 63 -11.14 -15.70 -9.52
C ALA A 63 -10.71 -14.22 -9.50
N ASP A 64 -10.95 -13.52 -10.62
CA ASP A 64 -10.51 -12.13 -10.81
C ASP A 64 -10.96 -11.24 -9.63
N ASP A 65 -12.19 -11.39 -9.13
CA ASP A 65 -12.71 -10.61 -7.99
C ASP A 65 -11.94 -10.86 -6.68
N VAL A 66 -11.59 -12.12 -6.40
CA VAL A 66 -10.84 -12.49 -5.18
C VAL A 66 -9.42 -11.92 -5.25
N LEU A 67 -8.77 -12.08 -6.40
CA LEU A 67 -7.42 -11.56 -6.64
C LEU A 67 -7.39 -10.03 -6.57
N MET A 68 -8.36 -9.35 -7.18
CA MET A 68 -8.43 -7.89 -7.16
C MET A 68 -8.71 -7.33 -5.77
N ASN A 69 -9.57 -7.98 -4.98
CA ASN A 69 -9.80 -7.60 -3.58
C ASN A 69 -8.52 -7.74 -2.73
N GLN A 70 -7.74 -8.81 -2.95
CA GLN A 70 -6.46 -8.99 -2.27
C GLN A 70 -5.46 -7.88 -2.65
N ILE A 71 -5.31 -7.60 -3.95
CA ILE A 71 -4.42 -6.55 -4.46
C ILE A 71 -4.81 -5.18 -3.89
N ALA A 72 -6.10 -4.83 -3.94
CA ALA A 72 -6.62 -3.58 -3.41
C ALA A 72 -6.32 -3.45 -1.91
N SER A 73 -6.58 -4.51 -1.13
CA SER A 73 -6.33 -4.51 0.33
C SER A 73 -4.85 -4.28 0.67
N VAL A 74 -3.93 -4.86 -0.10
CA VAL A 74 -2.49 -4.69 0.10
C VAL A 74 -2.05 -3.26 -0.26
N LEU A 75 -2.51 -2.75 -1.41
CA LEU A 75 -2.19 -1.40 -1.85
C LEU A 75 -2.73 -0.33 -0.88
N GLU A 76 -3.96 -0.52 -0.39
CA GLU A 76 -4.55 0.39 0.58
C GLU A 76 -3.71 0.44 1.87
N LYS A 77 -3.32 -0.72 2.40
CA LYS A 77 -2.43 -0.80 3.57
C LYS A 77 -1.06 -0.18 3.32
N ALA A 78 -0.47 -0.40 2.14
CA ALA A 78 0.83 0.15 1.77
C ALA A 78 0.79 1.67 1.58
N SER A 79 -0.35 2.22 1.17
CA SER A 79 -0.55 3.66 1.00
C SER A 79 -0.83 4.42 2.30
N GLN A 80 -1.10 3.72 3.41
CA GLN A 80 -1.32 4.37 4.69
C GLN A 80 -0.02 4.95 5.24
N ALA A 81 -0.13 6.14 5.85
CA ALA A 81 0.98 6.72 6.60
C ALA A 81 1.44 5.74 7.70
N SER A 82 2.74 5.47 7.74
CA SER A 82 3.35 4.62 8.77
C SER A 82 3.21 5.24 10.16
N LEU A 83 3.19 6.57 10.24
CA LEU A 83 2.90 7.33 11.45
C LEU A 83 1.40 7.53 11.58
N LYS A 84 0.85 7.08 12.71
CA LYS A 84 -0.57 7.25 13.07
C LYS A 84 -0.67 7.96 14.41
N ALA A 85 -1.65 8.85 14.53
CA ALA A 85 -1.97 9.46 15.82
C ALA A 85 -2.48 8.38 16.79
N VAL A 86 -2.06 8.46 18.06
CA VAL A 86 -2.45 7.52 19.11
C VAL A 86 -2.82 8.27 20.38
N TYR A 87 -3.72 7.68 21.19
CA TYR A 87 -3.99 8.16 22.54
C TYR A 87 -2.96 7.59 23.50
N ASN A 88 -2.27 8.47 24.23
CA ASN A 88 -1.35 8.05 25.28
C ASN A 88 -2.12 7.72 26.56
N LEU A 89 -2.30 6.42 26.84
CA LEU A 89 -2.97 5.90 28.03
C LEU A 89 -2.01 5.34 29.09
N THR A 90 -0.70 5.56 28.94
CA THR A 90 0.30 5.01 29.87
C THR A 90 0.54 5.88 31.10
N GLY A 91 0.02 7.12 31.11
CA GLY A 91 0.31 8.12 32.14
C GLY A 91 1.70 8.75 32.04
N THR A 92 2.52 8.38 31.04
CA THR A 92 3.86 8.94 30.84
C THR A 92 3.80 10.23 30.02
N VAL A 93 4.22 11.36 30.58
CA VAL A 93 4.18 12.69 29.91
C VAL A 93 5.19 12.78 28.76
N ILE A 94 6.44 12.36 28.98
CA ILE A 94 7.50 12.38 27.95
C ILE A 94 7.74 10.95 27.46
N HIS A 95 7.01 10.54 26.44
CA HIS A 95 7.02 9.16 25.99
C HIS A 95 7.95 8.96 24.78
N THR A 96 9.14 8.41 24.99
CA THR A 96 10.18 8.25 23.95
C THR A 96 9.71 7.49 22.71
N ASN A 97 8.89 6.46 22.87
CA ASN A 97 8.33 5.70 21.74
C ASN A 97 7.13 6.36 21.04
N LEU A 98 6.51 7.39 21.64
CA LEU A 98 5.33 8.08 21.10
C LEU A 98 5.62 9.55 20.72
N GLY A 99 6.88 9.89 20.48
CA GLY A 99 7.25 11.24 20.02
C GLY A 99 7.53 12.25 21.15
N ARG A 100 7.81 11.78 22.36
CA ARG A 100 8.20 12.59 23.53
C ARG A 100 7.09 13.54 23.98
N SER A 101 7.29 14.84 23.82
CA SER A 101 6.39 15.89 24.27
C SER A 101 5.52 16.36 23.12
N GLN A 102 4.25 16.59 23.40
CA GLN A 102 3.34 17.22 22.44
C GLN A 102 3.80 18.66 22.17
N LEU A 103 3.72 19.08 20.91
CA LEU A 103 3.95 20.46 20.54
C LEU A 103 2.72 21.31 20.91
N PRO A 104 2.92 22.56 21.37
CA PRO A 104 1.82 23.50 21.49
C PRO A 104 1.28 23.86 20.09
N GLN A 105 0.00 24.26 20.02
CA GLN A 105 -0.67 24.49 18.75
C GLN A 105 0.03 25.56 17.91
N GLU A 106 0.55 26.61 18.55
CA GLU A 106 1.26 27.71 17.90
C GLU A 106 2.51 27.24 17.16
N ALA A 107 3.22 26.25 17.71
CA ALA A 107 4.38 25.66 17.05
C ALA A 107 3.98 24.81 15.84
N ILE A 108 2.87 24.08 15.93
CA ILE A 108 2.32 23.28 14.81
C ILE A 108 1.90 24.22 13.67
N ASP A 109 1.19 25.30 13.99
CA ASP A 109 0.71 26.27 13.00
C ASP A 109 1.88 26.95 12.27
N ALA A 110 2.95 27.33 12.99
CA ALA A 110 4.16 27.86 12.39
C ALA A 110 4.84 26.86 11.43
N MET A 111 4.89 25.58 11.78
CA MET A 111 5.42 24.53 10.89
C MET A 111 4.57 24.37 9.62
N VAL A 112 3.25 24.37 9.76
CA VAL A 112 2.32 24.26 8.61
C VAL A 112 2.48 25.45 7.66
N ALA A 113 2.59 26.67 8.21
CA ALA A 113 2.74 27.89 7.42
C ALA A 113 3.99 27.86 6.52
N VAL A 114 5.09 27.30 7.01
CA VAL A 114 6.37 27.24 6.28
C VAL A 114 6.45 26.00 5.36
N ALA A 115 5.80 24.89 5.71
CA ALA A 115 5.89 23.63 4.95
C ALA A 115 5.20 23.68 3.56
N GLY A 116 4.28 24.62 3.34
CA GLY A 116 3.50 24.73 2.11
C GLY A 116 4.20 25.43 0.93
N GLY A 117 5.38 26.02 1.13
CA GLY A 117 6.05 26.81 0.10
C GLY A 117 7.53 27.07 0.35
N PRO A 118 8.20 27.85 -0.52
CA PRO A 118 9.59 28.24 -0.31
C PRO A 118 9.75 28.97 1.02
N ALA A 119 10.77 28.58 1.77
CA ALA A 119 11.12 29.17 3.06
C ALA A 119 12.51 29.80 2.96
N ASN A 120 12.77 30.79 3.81
CA ASN A 120 14.09 31.41 3.95
C ASN A 120 15.08 30.52 4.73
N LEU A 121 15.02 29.20 4.53
CA LEU A 121 15.77 28.19 5.30
C LEU A 121 17.29 28.42 5.25
N GLU A 122 17.79 28.84 4.09
CA GLU A 122 19.21 29.16 3.85
C GLU A 122 19.39 30.59 3.29
N PHE A 123 18.40 31.47 3.49
CA PHE A 123 18.40 32.83 2.94
C PHE A 123 18.15 33.88 4.03
N ASP A 124 19.07 34.84 4.18
CA ASP A 124 18.88 35.96 5.10
C ASP A 124 18.07 37.07 4.42
N VAL A 125 16.78 37.13 4.77
CA VAL A 125 15.84 38.13 4.24
C VAL A 125 16.28 39.57 4.55
N ALA A 126 17.05 39.78 5.62
CA ALA A 126 17.55 41.11 5.97
C ALA A 126 18.78 41.52 5.14
N ALA A 127 19.58 40.56 4.67
CA ALA A 127 20.78 40.81 3.85
C ALA A 127 20.47 40.91 2.35
N GLY A 128 19.35 40.32 1.90
CA GLY A 128 18.97 40.21 0.48
C GLY A 128 19.66 39.06 -0.22
#